data_AF-A0A7U4SU34-F1
#
_entry.id   AF-A0A7U4SU34-F1
#
_cell.length_a   1.000
_cell.length_b   1.000
_cell.length_c   1.000
_cell.angle_alpha   90.00
_cell.angle_beta   90.00
_cell.angle_gamma   90.00
#
_symmetry.space_group_name_H-M   'P 1'
#
loop_
_entity.id
_entity.type
_entity.pdbx_description
1 polymer ?
#
loop_
_entity_poly.entity_id
_entity_poly.type
_entity_poly.pdbx_seq_one_letter_code
_entity_poly.pdbx_strand_id
1 'polypeptide(L)'
;MNIQADMGRALAARDWQAVAALAKTMPADAGARAMTGDDLRAAGVDRRAPEQKLGAAIDEFASARLPDLVDGRLVEGRRADLTVFDDARVAVRSHALAQRNLLERWETGHLGGTLDAAGSDGGIEPDPILQGLIDVIAQGKSDVDAYATIVEGLTKYFQSVADVMSKLQDYISAKDDKNMKIDGHAIRELLQDVIDHLPTMQLPKGADIARWRKELGDAVTISDSGVVTINPDKLIKMRDSLPDSGDVTWDTARYQAWNTAFSGQKDNIQNDVQTLVEKYSHQNSNFDNLVKVLSGAISTLTDTAKSYLQI
;
A
#
# COMPACT_ATOMS: atom_id res chain seq x y z
N MET A 1 16.41 -23.12 20.41
CA MET A 1 15.90 -21.74 20.31
C MET A 1 14.73 -21.63 21.27
N ASN A 2 14.78 -20.75 22.27
CA ASN A 2 13.71 -20.64 23.26
C ASN A 2 12.82 -19.46 22.86
N ILE A 3 11.73 -19.78 22.16
CA ILE A 3 10.88 -18.79 21.49
C ILE A 3 10.30 -17.77 22.48
N GLN A 4 10.01 -18.15 23.73
CA GLN A 4 9.55 -17.21 24.76
C GLN A 4 10.65 -16.24 25.21
N ALA A 5 11.88 -16.72 25.41
CA ALA A 5 13.01 -15.88 25.75
C ALA A 5 13.44 -14.96 24.59
N ASP A 6 13.29 -15.44 23.36
CA ASP A 6 13.56 -14.67 22.14
C ASP A 6 12.48 -13.60 21.91
N MET A 7 11.20 -13.91 22.20
CA MET A 7 10.10 -12.95 22.17
C MET A 7 10.26 -11.87 23.23
N GLY A 8 10.61 -12.24 24.48
CA GLY A 8 10.89 -11.28 25.55
C GLY A 8 12.04 -10.34 25.20
N ARG A 9 13.08 -10.84 24.52
CA ARG A 9 14.18 -10.01 24.01
C ARG A 9 13.76 -9.08 22.88
N ALA A 10 12.95 -9.56 21.93
CA ALA A 10 12.43 -8.74 20.83
C ALA A 10 11.49 -7.62 21.34
N LEU A 11 10.63 -7.93 22.33
CA LEU A 11 9.78 -6.96 23.00
C LEU A 11 10.60 -5.94 23.80
N ALA A 12 11.60 -6.37 24.55
CA ALA A 12 12.51 -5.47 25.27
C ALA A 12 13.34 -4.58 24.32
N ALA A 13 13.72 -5.12 23.17
CA ALA A 13 14.41 -4.39 22.10
C ALA A 13 13.48 -3.51 21.25
N ARG A 14 12.16 -3.64 21.44
CA ARG A 14 11.11 -2.91 20.69
C ARG A 14 11.22 -3.12 19.17
N ASP A 15 11.70 -4.30 18.77
CA ASP A 15 11.93 -4.64 17.36
C ASP A 15 10.70 -5.33 16.76
N TRP A 16 9.88 -4.52 16.10
CA TRP A 16 8.68 -4.96 15.40
C TRP A 16 8.93 -6.09 14.38
N GLN A 17 10.01 -6.00 13.61
CA GLN A 17 10.30 -6.99 12.57
C GLN A 17 10.74 -8.31 13.20
N ALA A 18 11.52 -8.25 14.29
CA ALA A 18 11.88 -9.43 15.06
C ALA A 18 10.65 -10.10 15.69
N VAL A 19 9.73 -9.32 16.29
CA VAL A 19 8.47 -9.85 16.85
C VAL A 19 7.64 -10.55 15.77
N ALA A 20 7.45 -9.91 14.61
CA ALA A 20 6.71 -10.49 13.49
C ALA A 20 7.40 -11.73 12.87
N ALA A 21 8.73 -11.78 12.86
CA ALA A 21 9.49 -12.94 12.37
C ALA A 21 9.39 -14.13 13.34
N LEU A 22 9.51 -13.87 14.65
CA LEU A 22 9.36 -14.88 15.70
C LEU A 22 7.95 -15.46 15.71
N ALA A 23 6.93 -14.63 15.44
CA ALA A 23 5.53 -15.04 15.32
C ALA A 23 5.31 -16.21 14.35
N LYS A 24 5.99 -16.19 13.20
CA LYS A 24 5.88 -17.22 12.15
C LYS A 24 6.37 -18.59 12.61
N THR A 25 7.19 -18.62 13.67
CA THR A 25 7.83 -19.82 14.19
C THR A 25 7.16 -20.38 15.44
N MET A 26 6.15 -19.67 16.00
CA MET A 26 5.41 -20.15 17.17
C MET A 26 4.48 -21.30 16.80
N PRO A 27 4.50 -22.43 17.53
CA PRO A 27 3.52 -23.49 17.35
C PRO A 27 2.11 -22.99 17.73
N ALA A 28 1.11 -23.39 16.95
CA ALA A 28 -0.29 -22.93 17.08
C ALA A 28 -0.98 -23.30 18.41
N ASP A 29 -0.34 -24.11 19.26
CA ASP A 29 -0.97 -24.82 20.39
C ASP A 29 -0.47 -24.38 21.78
N ALA A 30 0.07 -23.17 21.93
CA ALA A 30 0.46 -22.64 23.24
C ALA A 30 -0.76 -22.18 24.07
N GLY A 31 -1.64 -23.12 24.44
CA GLY A 31 -2.52 -23.11 25.64
C GLY A 31 -3.65 -22.08 25.74
N ALA A 32 -3.60 -21.01 24.96
CA ALA A 32 -4.60 -19.95 24.89
C ALA A 32 -5.09 -19.83 23.45
N ARG A 33 -6.37 -19.50 23.26
CA ARG A 33 -6.97 -19.39 21.92
C ARG A 33 -6.35 -18.18 21.18
N ALA A 34 -5.19 -18.38 20.57
CA ALA A 34 -4.55 -17.38 19.72
C ALA A 34 -5.52 -17.02 18.59
N MET A 35 -5.73 -15.73 18.36
CA MET A 35 -6.65 -15.25 17.31
C MET A 35 -6.35 -15.93 15.97
N THR A 36 -7.33 -16.60 15.42
CA THR A 36 -7.23 -17.22 14.09
C THR A 36 -7.49 -16.19 12.99
N GLY A 37 -7.26 -16.58 11.73
CA GLY A 37 -7.70 -15.78 10.59
C GLY A 37 -9.22 -15.57 10.54
N ASP A 38 -9.99 -16.47 11.15
CA ASP A 38 -11.45 -16.35 11.22
C ASP A 38 -11.86 -15.31 12.25
N ASP A 39 -11.15 -15.23 13.38
CA ASP A 39 -11.36 -14.23 14.41
C ASP A 39 -11.02 -12.82 13.91
N LEU A 40 -9.95 -12.67 13.11
CA LEU A 40 -9.61 -11.42 12.43
C LEU A 40 -10.73 -10.96 11.50
N ARG A 41 -11.27 -11.88 10.69
CA ARG A 41 -12.38 -11.58 9.77
C ARG A 41 -13.66 -11.23 10.52
N ALA A 42 -13.97 -11.94 11.61
CA ALA A 42 -15.09 -11.61 12.48
C ALA A 42 -14.93 -10.23 13.14
N ALA A 43 -13.69 -9.79 13.38
CA ALA A 43 -13.37 -8.45 13.87
C ALA A 43 -13.39 -7.36 12.77
N GLY A 44 -13.70 -7.71 11.52
CA GLY A 44 -13.75 -6.81 10.37
C GLY A 44 -12.40 -6.60 9.66
N VAL A 45 -11.36 -7.35 10.05
CA VAL A 45 -10.03 -7.27 9.43
C VAL A 45 -9.88 -8.43 8.43
N ASP A 46 -10.20 -8.17 7.17
CA ASP A 46 -9.98 -9.11 6.06
C ASP A 46 -9.10 -8.48 4.98
N ARG A 47 -7.81 -8.80 5.01
CA ARG A 47 -6.82 -8.26 4.07
C ARG A 47 -7.07 -8.67 2.61
N ARG A 48 -7.86 -9.72 2.36
CA ARG A 48 -8.16 -10.18 1.00
C ARG A 48 -9.00 -9.15 0.24
N ALA A 49 -9.84 -8.39 0.94
CA ALA A 49 -10.69 -7.37 0.32
C ALA A 49 -9.89 -6.24 -0.35
N PRO A 50 -8.99 -5.50 0.35
CA PRO A 50 -8.18 -4.48 -0.30
C PRO A 50 -7.19 -5.08 -1.31
N GLU A 51 -6.61 -6.25 -1.05
CA GLU A 51 -5.69 -6.91 -1.99
C GLU A 51 -6.38 -7.28 -3.32
N GLN A 52 -7.61 -7.82 -3.27
CA GLN A 52 -8.39 -8.15 -4.46
C GLN A 52 -8.77 -6.90 -5.25
N LYS A 53 -9.16 -5.82 -4.56
CA LYS A 53 -9.53 -4.56 -5.25
C LYS A 53 -8.32 -3.85 -5.86
N LEU A 54 -7.16 -3.89 -5.21
CA LEU A 54 -5.90 -3.42 -5.79
C LEU A 54 -5.51 -4.25 -7.02
N GLY A 55 -5.67 -5.57 -6.97
CA GLY A 55 -5.49 -6.45 -8.13
C GLY A 55 -6.42 -6.08 -9.29
N ALA A 56 -7.70 -5.84 -9.01
CA ALA A 56 -8.66 -5.41 -10.02
C ALA A 56 -8.27 -4.06 -10.66
N ALA A 57 -7.73 -3.11 -9.89
CA ALA A 57 -7.23 -1.85 -10.43
C ALA A 57 -6.01 -2.04 -11.33
N ILE A 58 -5.11 -2.98 -10.98
CA ILE A 58 -3.97 -3.36 -11.83
C ILE A 58 -4.46 -3.98 -13.15
N ASP A 59 -5.42 -4.90 -13.09
CA ASP A 59 -6.01 -5.53 -14.29
C ASP A 59 -6.72 -4.50 -15.18
N GLU A 60 -7.45 -3.56 -14.57
CA GLU A 60 -8.13 -2.47 -15.27
C GLU A 60 -7.13 -1.56 -15.99
N PHE A 61 -6.04 -1.18 -15.31
CA PHE A 61 -4.97 -0.42 -15.92
C PHE A 61 -4.28 -1.19 -17.05
N ALA A 62 -3.96 -2.46 -16.84
CA ALA A 62 -3.30 -3.31 -17.82
C ALA A 62 -4.12 -3.41 -19.12
N SER A 63 -5.44 -3.53 -18.99
CA SER A 63 -6.34 -3.66 -20.14
C SER A 63 -6.57 -2.37 -20.93
N ALA A 64 -6.30 -1.18 -20.36
CA ALA A 64 -6.38 0.08 -21.10
C ALA A 64 -5.41 0.07 -22.31
N ARG A 65 -5.89 0.41 -23.50
CA ARG A 65 -5.08 0.37 -24.73
C ARG A 65 -5.42 1.53 -25.64
N LEU A 66 -4.42 2.01 -26.38
CA LEU A 66 -4.61 3.06 -27.37
C LEU A 66 -5.29 2.49 -28.63
N PRO A 67 -5.96 3.35 -29.43
CA PRO A 67 -6.43 2.96 -30.75
C PRO A 67 -5.27 2.43 -31.62
N ASP A 68 -5.57 1.58 -32.59
CA ASP A 68 -4.56 1.08 -33.52
C ASP A 68 -5.15 0.85 -34.92
N LEU A 69 -4.30 0.75 -35.94
CA LEU A 69 -4.71 0.44 -37.31
C LEU A 69 -4.25 -0.97 -37.66
N VAL A 70 -5.21 -1.91 -37.76
CA VAL A 70 -4.96 -3.31 -38.07
C VAL A 70 -5.61 -3.65 -39.41
N ASP A 71 -4.81 -4.10 -40.39
CA ASP A 71 -5.26 -4.42 -41.75
C ASP A 71 -6.10 -3.28 -42.41
N GLY A 72 -5.67 -2.03 -42.19
CA GLY A 72 -6.33 -0.83 -42.72
C GLY A 72 -7.64 -0.46 -42.02
N ARG A 73 -7.97 -1.10 -40.89
CA ARG A 73 -9.15 -0.80 -40.08
C ARG A 73 -8.74 -0.23 -38.72
N LEU A 74 -9.42 0.83 -38.31
CA LEU A 74 -9.27 1.39 -36.97
C LEU A 74 -9.87 0.42 -35.95
N VAL A 75 -9.03 -0.01 -35.02
CA VAL A 75 -9.41 -0.74 -33.80
C VAL A 75 -9.45 0.28 -32.68
N GLU A 76 -10.64 0.48 -32.12
CA GLU A 76 -10.82 1.40 -31.00
C GLU A 76 -10.01 0.96 -29.78
N GLY A 77 -9.52 1.97 -29.07
CA GLY A 77 -8.85 1.79 -27.79
C GLY A 77 -9.80 1.28 -26.71
N ARG A 78 -9.25 0.91 -25.56
CA ARG A 78 -10.02 0.62 -24.35
C ARG A 78 -9.74 1.73 -23.35
N ARG A 79 -10.77 2.51 -23.02
CA ARG A 79 -10.74 3.48 -21.93
C ARG A 79 -10.90 2.75 -20.59
N ALA A 80 -10.28 3.28 -19.55
CA ALA A 80 -10.31 2.71 -18.22
C ALA A 80 -11.62 3.04 -17.50
N ASP A 81 -12.15 2.06 -16.76
CA ASP A 81 -13.18 2.28 -15.74
C ASP A 81 -12.52 2.80 -14.46
N LEU A 82 -12.61 4.10 -14.25
CA LEU A 82 -11.97 4.77 -13.11
C LEU A 82 -12.59 4.37 -11.76
N THR A 83 -13.80 3.81 -11.74
CA THR A 83 -14.48 3.41 -10.49
C THR A 83 -13.77 2.25 -9.80
N VAL A 84 -13.07 1.41 -10.54
CA VAL A 84 -12.28 0.28 -10.00
C VAL A 84 -11.15 0.78 -9.07
N PHE A 85 -10.56 1.93 -9.40
CA PHE A 85 -9.50 2.55 -8.60
C PHE A 85 -10.06 3.21 -7.34
N ASP A 86 -11.26 3.80 -7.42
CA ASP A 86 -11.95 4.35 -6.26
C ASP A 86 -12.32 3.24 -5.26
N ASP A 87 -12.86 2.13 -5.75
CA ASP A 87 -13.14 0.92 -4.97
C ASP A 87 -11.90 0.41 -4.22
N ALA A 88 -10.76 0.35 -4.90
CA ALA A 88 -9.49 -0.06 -4.30
C ALA A 88 -9.05 0.87 -3.16
N ARG A 89 -9.12 2.19 -3.38
CA ARG A 89 -8.78 3.18 -2.35
C ARG A 89 -9.70 3.11 -1.14
N VAL A 90 -11.01 2.96 -1.36
CA VAL A 90 -11.99 2.82 -0.28
C VAL A 90 -11.72 1.54 0.53
N ALA A 91 -11.41 0.44 -0.14
CA ALA A 91 -11.09 -0.82 0.54
C ALA A 91 -9.82 -0.72 1.39
N VAL A 92 -8.75 -0.08 0.89
CA VAL A 92 -7.50 0.16 1.64
C VAL A 92 -7.76 1.01 2.89
N ARG A 93 -8.47 2.13 2.75
CA ARG A 93 -8.83 2.98 3.90
C ARG A 93 -9.66 2.25 4.94
N SER A 94 -10.67 1.51 4.49
CA SER A 94 -11.57 0.76 5.37
C SER A 94 -10.82 -0.32 6.14
N HIS A 95 -9.89 -1.01 5.46
CA HIS A 95 -9.04 -2.03 6.09
C HIS A 95 -8.09 -1.42 7.13
N ALA A 96 -7.41 -0.32 6.80
CA ALA A 96 -6.53 0.38 7.73
C ALA A 96 -7.26 0.85 8.98
N LEU A 97 -8.48 1.38 8.82
CA LEU A 97 -9.33 1.75 9.96
C LEU A 97 -9.71 0.52 10.81
N ALA A 98 -10.07 -0.60 10.19
CA ALA A 98 -10.39 -1.83 10.91
C ALA A 98 -9.18 -2.37 11.69
N GLN A 99 -7.99 -2.36 11.08
CA GLN A 99 -6.72 -2.72 11.73
C GLN A 99 -6.44 -1.82 12.93
N ARG A 100 -6.59 -0.51 12.76
CA ARG A 100 -6.39 0.48 13.82
C ARG A 100 -7.36 0.27 14.99
N ASN A 101 -8.65 0.11 14.71
CA ASN A 101 -9.68 -0.13 15.71
C ASN A 101 -9.43 -1.44 16.48
N LEU A 102 -8.86 -2.46 15.84
CA LEU A 102 -8.46 -3.69 16.52
C LEU A 102 -7.29 -3.45 17.49
N LEU A 103 -6.24 -2.76 17.05
CA LEU A 103 -5.10 -2.41 17.90
C LEU A 103 -5.51 -1.51 19.08
N GLU A 104 -6.40 -0.54 18.87
CA GLU A 104 -6.93 0.32 19.94
C GLU A 104 -7.74 -0.47 20.96
N ARG A 105 -8.65 -1.35 20.52
CA ARG A 105 -9.37 -2.25 21.45
C ARG A 105 -8.43 -3.11 22.27
N TRP A 106 -7.30 -3.51 21.70
CA TRP A 106 -6.32 -4.35 22.38
C TRP A 106 -5.52 -3.59 23.43
N GLU A 107 -5.06 -2.40 23.08
CA GLU A 107 -4.42 -1.49 24.02
C GLU A 107 -5.35 -1.15 25.19
N THR A 108 -6.58 -0.71 24.92
CA THR A 108 -7.53 -0.33 25.99
C THR A 108 -8.00 -1.54 26.80
N GLY A 109 -8.32 -2.66 26.14
CA GLY A 109 -8.93 -3.82 26.79
C GLY A 109 -7.97 -4.68 27.62
N HIS A 110 -6.66 -4.64 27.33
CA HIS A 110 -5.69 -5.53 27.96
C HIS A 110 -4.53 -4.81 28.65
N LEU A 111 -4.23 -3.57 28.27
CA LEU A 111 -3.08 -2.81 28.79
C LEU A 111 -3.51 -1.53 29.54
N GLY A 112 -4.67 -0.97 29.24
CA GLY A 112 -5.19 0.23 29.91
C GLY A 112 -5.56 0.01 31.39
N GLY A 113 -6.14 -1.14 31.74
CA GLY A 113 -6.55 -1.43 33.12
C GLY A 113 -5.39 -1.74 34.08
N THR A 114 -4.21 -2.11 33.57
CA THR A 114 -3.04 -2.50 34.38
C THR A 114 -2.15 -1.32 34.75
N LEU A 115 -2.12 -0.24 33.95
CA LEU A 115 -1.35 0.98 34.25
C LEU A 115 -1.99 1.84 35.36
N ASP A 116 -3.32 1.97 35.36
CA ASP A 116 -4.03 2.79 36.36
C ASP A 116 -3.94 2.20 37.79
N ALA A 117 -3.82 0.87 37.90
CA ALA A 117 -3.64 0.17 39.17
C ALA A 117 -2.20 0.22 39.70
N ALA A 118 -1.19 0.36 38.83
CA ALA A 118 0.23 0.42 39.22
C ALA A 118 0.70 1.84 39.59
N GLY A 119 -0.02 2.88 39.18
CA GLY A 119 0.44 4.27 39.25
C GLY A 119 -0.08 5.12 40.41
N SER A 120 -1.00 4.64 41.26
CA SER A 120 -1.68 5.52 42.22
C SER A 120 -1.40 5.27 43.71
N ASP A 121 -0.81 4.13 44.11
CA ASP A 121 -0.33 3.94 45.48
C ASP A 121 0.84 2.93 45.52
N GLY A 122 2.07 3.46 45.52
CA GLY A 122 3.27 2.72 45.94
C GLY A 122 4.19 2.17 44.84
N GLY A 123 4.96 3.04 44.17
CA GLY A 123 6.35 2.79 43.74
C GLY A 123 6.70 1.56 42.87
N ILE A 124 5.74 0.81 42.34
CA ILE A 124 6.03 -0.32 41.44
C ILE A 124 6.24 0.24 40.03
N GLU A 125 7.45 0.06 39.48
CA GLU A 125 7.74 0.42 38.09
C GLU A 125 6.82 -0.38 37.13
N PRO A 126 6.32 0.25 36.03
CA PRO A 126 5.54 -0.45 35.02
C PRO A 126 6.30 -1.67 34.48
N ASP A 127 5.62 -2.82 34.37
CA ASP A 127 6.22 -4.05 33.85
C ASP A 127 6.85 -3.77 32.45
N PRO A 128 8.17 -3.96 32.29
CA PRO A 128 8.87 -3.71 31.03
C PRO A 128 8.29 -4.49 29.84
N ILE A 129 7.68 -5.66 30.07
CA ILE A 129 7.03 -6.46 29.02
C ILE A 129 5.73 -5.79 28.57
N LEU A 130 4.93 -5.25 29.50
CA LEU A 130 3.71 -4.51 29.16
C LEU A 130 4.05 -3.24 28.37
N GLN A 131 5.08 -2.50 28.78
CA GLN A 131 5.54 -1.34 28.03
C GLN A 131 6.04 -1.73 26.62
N GLY A 132 6.77 -2.86 26.50
CA GLY A 132 7.18 -3.38 25.19
C GLY A 132 6.01 -3.73 24.27
N LEU A 133 4.91 -4.28 24.82
CA LEU A 133 3.69 -4.55 24.06
C LEU A 133 3.01 -3.26 23.59
N ILE A 134 2.96 -2.23 24.44
CA ILE A 134 2.42 -0.89 24.08
C ILE A 134 3.24 -0.29 22.93
N ASP A 135 4.56 -0.31 23.03
CA ASP A 135 5.45 0.25 22.02
C ASP A 135 5.29 -0.48 20.66
N VAL A 136 5.15 -1.81 20.70
CA VAL A 136 4.87 -2.62 19.51
C VAL A 136 3.51 -2.29 18.90
N ILE A 137 2.45 -2.12 19.71
CA ILE A 137 1.14 -1.70 19.23
C ILE A 137 1.22 -0.31 18.57
N ALA A 138 1.93 0.64 19.21
CA ALA A 138 2.14 1.98 18.68
C ALA A 138 2.86 1.96 17.32
N GLN A 139 3.91 1.15 17.19
CA GLN A 139 4.59 0.95 15.90
C GLN A 139 3.65 0.34 14.86
N GLY A 140 2.83 -0.65 15.24
CA GLY A 140 1.84 -1.26 14.37
C GLY A 140 0.83 -0.25 13.82
N LYS A 141 0.34 0.67 14.67
CA LYS A 141 -0.54 1.77 14.23
C LYS A 141 0.17 2.70 13.23
N SER A 142 1.41 3.08 13.54
CA SER A 142 2.22 3.92 12.64
C SER A 142 2.43 3.26 11.28
N ASP A 143 2.77 1.97 11.25
CA ASP A 143 3.00 1.27 9.98
C ASP A 143 1.68 1.10 9.17
N VAL A 144 0.54 0.84 9.83
CA VAL A 144 -0.79 0.80 9.19
C VAL A 144 -1.13 2.15 8.54
N ASP A 145 -0.98 3.25 9.28
CA ASP A 145 -1.28 4.60 8.78
C ASP A 145 -0.37 4.99 7.60
N ALA A 146 0.93 4.69 7.71
CA ALA A 146 1.89 5.00 6.67
C ALA A 146 1.57 4.25 5.38
N TYR A 147 1.39 2.92 5.45
CA TYR A 147 1.05 2.11 4.29
C TYR A 147 -0.29 2.52 3.66
N ALA A 148 -1.32 2.79 4.48
CA ALA A 148 -2.61 3.24 3.96
C ALA A 148 -2.49 4.55 3.18
N THR A 149 -1.73 5.52 3.72
CA THR A 149 -1.49 6.81 3.08
C THR A 149 -0.73 6.65 1.76
N ILE A 150 0.33 5.84 1.76
CA ILE A 150 1.17 5.60 0.58
C ILE A 150 0.37 4.90 -0.52
N VAL A 151 -0.30 3.79 -0.20
CA VAL A 151 -1.09 3.03 -1.18
C VAL A 151 -2.24 3.85 -1.72
N GLU A 152 -2.89 4.67 -0.89
CA GLU A 152 -3.92 5.61 -1.36
C GLU A 152 -3.35 6.61 -2.38
N GLY A 153 -2.24 7.26 -2.08
CA GLY A 153 -1.63 8.25 -2.98
C GLY A 153 -1.14 7.61 -4.29
N LEU A 154 -0.54 6.44 -4.22
CA LEU A 154 -0.13 5.69 -5.41
C LEU A 154 -1.33 5.24 -6.25
N THR A 155 -2.42 4.82 -5.62
CA THR A 155 -3.65 4.44 -6.36
C THR A 155 -4.31 5.66 -7.00
N LYS A 156 -4.26 6.85 -6.36
CA LYS A 156 -4.67 8.12 -6.99
C LYS A 156 -3.84 8.43 -8.22
N TYR A 157 -2.52 8.34 -8.11
CA TYR A 157 -1.62 8.51 -9.25
C TYR A 157 -1.95 7.53 -10.37
N PHE A 158 -2.12 6.25 -10.04
CA PHE A 158 -2.43 5.20 -10.99
C PHE A 158 -3.76 5.46 -11.72
N GLN A 159 -4.77 5.93 -10.99
CA GLN A 159 -6.05 6.39 -11.54
C GLN A 159 -5.88 7.60 -12.48
N SER A 160 -5.09 8.61 -12.10
CA SER A 160 -4.81 9.77 -12.96
C SER A 160 -4.12 9.38 -14.27
N VAL A 161 -3.20 8.42 -14.22
CA VAL A 161 -2.55 7.88 -15.44
C VAL A 161 -3.58 7.13 -16.28
N ALA A 162 -4.43 6.28 -15.69
CA ALA A 162 -5.49 5.57 -16.41
C ALA A 162 -6.51 6.53 -17.08
N ASP A 163 -6.83 7.63 -16.40
CA ASP A 163 -7.71 8.68 -16.91
C ASP A 163 -7.08 9.40 -18.10
N VAL A 164 -5.81 9.83 -18.00
CA VAL A 164 -5.11 10.43 -19.14
C VAL A 164 -4.96 9.45 -20.30
N MET A 165 -4.66 8.18 -20.05
CA MET A 165 -4.64 7.12 -21.07
C MET A 165 -5.99 6.97 -21.79
N SER A 166 -7.09 7.34 -21.14
CA SER A 166 -8.44 7.29 -21.70
C SER A 166 -8.77 8.57 -22.48
N LYS A 167 -8.43 9.74 -21.93
CA LYS A 167 -8.65 11.06 -22.53
C LYS A 167 -7.78 11.29 -23.76
N LEU A 168 -6.54 10.81 -23.75
CA LEU A 168 -5.62 11.01 -24.87
C LEU A 168 -6.09 10.32 -26.16
N GLN A 169 -6.98 9.33 -26.06
CA GLN A 169 -7.56 8.63 -27.21
C GLN A 169 -8.44 9.56 -28.05
N ASP A 170 -8.99 10.64 -27.46
CA ASP A 170 -9.75 11.67 -28.20
C ASP A 170 -8.87 12.45 -29.20
N TYR A 171 -7.55 12.38 -29.03
CA TYR A 171 -6.55 13.06 -29.83
C TYR A 171 -5.82 12.13 -30.81
N ILE A 172 -6.32 10.90 -30.97
CA ILE A 172 -5.79 9.88 -31.86
C ILE A 172 -6.93 9.39 -32.77
N SER A 173 -6.74 9.44 -34.08
CA SER A 173 -7.75 8.97 -35.05
C SER A 173 -7.11 8.44 -36.31
N ALA A 174 -7.83 7.60 -37.07
CA ALA A 174 -7.42 7.25 -38.42
C ALA A 174 -7.59 8.47 -39.33
N LYS A 175 -6.55 8.81 -40.10
CA LYS A 175 -6.64 9.80 -41.18
C LYS A 175 -7.11 9.15 -42.48
N ASP A 176 -6.59 7.97 -42.77
CA ASP A 176 -6.93 7.10 -43.90
C ASP A 176 -6.59 5.63 -43.56
N ASP A 177 -6.57 4.75 -44.57
CA ASP A 177 -6.32 3.31 -44.42
C ASP A 177 -4.86 2.95 -44.09
N LYS A 178 -3.95 3.93 -44.05
CA LYS A 178 -2.50 3.73 -43.84
C LYS A 178 -1.87 4.70 -42.85
N ASN A 179 -2.61 5.72 -42.43
CA ASN A 179 -2.10 6.82 -41.62
C ASN A 179 -2.98 7.10 -40.41
N MET A 180 -2.31 7.38 -39.29
CA MET A 180 -2.89 7.85 -38.04
C MET A 180 -2.65 9.36 -37.90
N LYS A 181 -3.65 10.07 -37.40
CA LYS A 181 -3.54 11.45 -36.94
C LYS A 181 -3.38 11.45 -35.42
N ILE A 182 -2.42 12.22 -34.94
CA ILE A 182 -2.15 12.45 -33.52
C ILE A 182 -2.00 13.94 -33.25
N ASP A 183 -2.69 14.45 -32.24
CA ASP A 183 -2.46 15.77 -31.66
C ASP A 183 -1.47 15.65 -30.51
N GLY A 184 -0.18 15.76 -30.81
CA GLY A 184 0.87 15.61 -29.81
C GLY A 184 0.86 16.72 -28.76
N HIS A 185 0.46 17.94 -29.15
CA HIS A 185 0.39 19.09 -28.24
C HIS A 185 -0.67 18.86 -27.15
N ALA A 186 -1.89 18.50 -27.52
CA ALA A 186 -2.96 18.27 -26.56
C ALA A 186 -2.66 17.09 -25.61
N ILE A 187 -2.03 16.03 -26.11
CA ILE A 187 -1.64 14.89 -25.26
C ILE A 187 -0.51 15.29 -24.29
N ARG A 188 0.45 16.13 -24.73
CA ARG A 188 1.49 16.66 -23.85
C ARG A 188 0.89 17.49 -22.72
N GLU A 189 -0.11 18.31 -23.00
CA GLU A 189 -0.82 19.09 -21.97
C GLU A 189 -1.52 18.20 -20.95
N LEU A 190 -2.20 17.13 -21.39
CA LEU A 190 -2.82 16.15 -20.47
C LEU A 190 -1.80 15.46 -19.56
N LEU A 191 -0.66 15.04 -20.10
CA LEU A 191 0.40 14.41 -19.31
C LEU A 191 1.08 15.41 -18.37
N GLN A 192 1.25 16.65 -18.81
CA GLN A 192 1.82 17.72 -17.97
C GLN A 192 0.90 18.05 -16.80
N ASP A 193 -0.41 18.10 -17.01
CA ASP A 193 -1.39 18.32 -15.94
C ASP A 193 -1.29 17.24 -14.84
N VAL A 194 -1.09 15.96 -15.21
CA VAL A 194 -0.86 14.90 -14.22
C VAL A 194 0.46 15.07 -13.49
N ILE A 195 1.54 15.45 -14.18
CA ILE A 195 2.86 15.69 -13.58
C ILE A 195 2.78 16.83 -12.55
N ASP A 196 2.09 17.92 -12.89
CA ASP A 196 1.98 19.11 -12.04
C ASP A 196 1.10 18.87 -10.81
N HIS A 197 0.17 17.91 -10.90
CA HIS A 197 -0.79 17.57 -9.83
C HIS A 197 -0.57 16.18 -9.23
N LEU A 198 0.68 15.67 -9.26
CA LEU A 198 1.01 14.40 -8.62
C LEU A 198 0.65 14.43 -7.12
N PRO A 199 0.06 13.35 -6.58
CA PRO A 199 -0.32 13.30 -5.19
C PRO A 199 0.92 13.30 -4.29
N THR A 200 0.88 14.13 -3.26
CA THR A 200 1.85 14.12 -2.15
C THR A 200 1.26 13.39 -0.96
N MET A 201 2.09 12.60 -0.28
CA MET A 201 1.71 11.85 0.92
C MET A 201 2.58 12.28 2.09
N GLN A 202 2.08 12.10 3.32
CA GLN A 202 2.82 12.45 4.53
C GLN A 202 2.94 11.21 5.42
N LEU A 203 4.18 10.81 5.73
CA LEU A 203 4.42 9.76 6.71
C LEU A 203 4.01 10.22 8.11
N PRO A 204 3.60 9.28 8.99
CA PRO A 204 3.35 9.58 10.40
C PRO A 204 4.54 10.25 11.07
N LYS A 205 4.27 11.11 12.04
CA LYS A 205 5.31 11.79 12.82
C LYS A 205 6.17 10.75 13.54
N GLY A 206 7.49 10.87 13.41
CA GLY A 206 8.45 9.96 14.04
C GLY A 206 8.75 8.69 13.21
N ALA A 207 8.22 8.58 11.99
CA ALA A 207 8.58 7.50 11.08
C ALA A 207 10.09 7.50 10.77
N ASP A 208 10.68 6.30 10.70
CA ASP A 208 12.06 6.12 10.25
C ASP A 208 12.16 6.34 8.74
N ILE A 209 12.56 7.55 8.35
CA ILE A 209 12.67 7.97 6.95
C ILE A 209 13.66 7.10 6.17
N ALA A 210 14.76 6.66 6.79
CA ALA A 210 15.76 5.84 6.11
C ALA A 210 15.21 4.45 5.78
N ARG A 211 14.47 3.84 6.72
CA ARG A 211 13.71 2.61 6.47
C ARG A 211 12.73 2.81 5.31
N TRP A 212 11.89 3.84 5.34
CA TRP A 212 10.86 4.05 4.32
C TRP A 212 11.44 4.32 2.93
N ARG A 213 12.57 5.04 2.81
CA ARG A 213 13.27 5.23 1.53
C ARG A 213 13.71 3.90 0.93
N LYS A 214 14.30 3.03 1.75
CA LYS A 214 14.72 1.69 1.33
C LYS A 214 13.52 0.80 1.00
N GLU A 215 12.46 0.91 1.80
CA GLU A 215 11.26 0.09 1.68
C GLU A 215 10.46 0.42 0.43
N LEU A 216 10.31 1.69 0.06
CA LEU A 216 9.54 2.10 -1.12
C LEU A 216 10.36 2.09 -2.42
N GLY A 217 11.68 2.31 -2.34
CA GLY A 217 12.55 2.29 -3.51
C GLY A 217 12.50 3.60 -4.31
N ASP A 218 12.79 3.51 -5.60
CA ASP A 218 13.01 4.63 -6.53
C ASP A 218 11.73 5.18 -7.19
N ALA A 219 10.61 4.46 -7.07
CA ALA A 219 9.30 4.92 -7.54
C ALA A 219 8.82 6.20 -6.82
N VAL A 220 9.38 6.48 -5.63
CA VAL A 220 9.08 7.66 -4.83
C VAL A 220 10.35 8.31 -4.29
N THR A 221 10.25 9.57 -3.92
CA THR A 221 11.24 10.29 -3.11
C THR A 221 10.60 10.64 -1.78
N ILE A 222 11.38 10.58 -0.69
CA ILE A 222 10.91 10.95 0.65
C ILE A 222 11.81 12.05 1.19
N SER A 223 11.25 13.18 1.58
CA SER A 223 11.97 14.27 2.26
C SER A 223 12.33 13.89 3.70
N ASP A 224 13.23 14.64 4.33
CA ASP A 224 13.56 14.43 5.75
C ASP A 224 12.38 14.79 6.68
N SER A 225 11.39 15.55 6.20
CA SER A 225 10.13 15.81 6.91
C SER A 225 9.08 14.70 6.72
N GLY A 226 9.40 13.64 5.97
CA GLY A 226 8.48 12.53 5.70
C GLY A 226 7.43 12.80 4.62
N VAL A 227 7.62 13.83 3.80
CA VAL A 227 6.79 14.06 2.62
C VAL A 227 7.24 13.08 1.53
N VAL A 228 6.32 12.25 1.06
CA VAL A 228 6.54 11.29 -0.03
C VAL A 228 5.97 11.88 -1.32
N THR A 229 6.80 11.91 -2.36
CA THR A 229 6.45 12.39 -3.70
C THR A 229 6.74 11.30 -4.73
N ILE A 230 5.85 11.12 -5.70
CA ILE A 230 6.01 10.13 -6.76
C ILE A 230 7.04 10.64 -7.78
N ASN A 231 7.90 9.76 -8.28
CA ASN A 231 8.86 10.12 -9.33
C ASN A 231 8.14 10.25 -10.70
N PRO A 232 8.15 11.44 -11.34
CA PRO A 232 7.46 11.67 -12.61
C PRO A 232 8.20 11.12 -13.84
N ASP A 233 9.41 10.55 -13.71
CA ASP A 233 10.29 10.20 -14.83
C ASP A 233 9.62 9.42 -15.96
N LYS A 234 8.71 8.49 -15.62
CA LYS A 234 8.01 7.68 -16.63
C LYS A 234 6.97 8.50 -17.40
N LEU A 235 6.24 9.38 -16.72
CA LEU A 235 5.33 10.33 -17.36
C LEU A 235 6.08 11.36 -18.21
N ILE A 236 7.25 11.82 -17.73
CA ILE A 236 8.13 12.70 -18.51
C ILE A 236 8.55 12.01 -19.81
N LYS A 237 8.97 10.74 -19.76
CA LYS A 237 9.32 9.97 -20.96
C LYS A 237 8.12 9.77 -21.90
N MET A 238 6.93 9.53 -21.36
CA MET A 238 5.69 9.44 -22.15
C MET A 238 5.39 10.77 -22.84
N ARG A 239 5.46 11.88 -22.11
CA ARG A 239 5.25 13.24 -22.62
C ARG A 239 6.27 13.55 -23.72
N ASP A 240 7.54 13.29 -23.47
CA ASP A 240 8.64 13.64 -24.38
C ASP A 240 8.70 12.74 -25.62
N SER A 241 8.00 11.61 -25.63
CA SER A 241 7.86 10.72 -26.79
C SER A 241 6.92 11.24 -27.89
N LEU A 242 6.09 12.23 -27.57
CA LEU A 242 5.07 12.78 -28.46
C LEU A 242 5.69 13.72 -29.50
N PRO A 243 4.99 14.00 -30.61
CA PRO A 243 5.38 15.11 -31.46
C PRO A 243 5.03 16.46 -30.81
N ASP A 244 5.70 17.54 -31.23
CA ASP A 244 5.45 18.89 -30.69
C ASP A 244 4.26 19.61 -31.34
N SER A 245 3.78 19.10 -32.48
CA SER A 245 2.68 19.69 -33.24
C SER A 245 1.34 19.03 -32.93
N GLY A 246 0.25 19.80 -32.99
CA GLY A 246 -1.12 19.31 -32.79
C GLY A 246 -1.78 18.72 -34.04
N ASP A 247 -1.10 18.71 -35.19
CA ASP A 247 -1.61 18.06 -36.41
C ASP A 247 -0.51 17.23 -37.07
N VAL A 248 -0.17 16.11 -36.44
CA VAL A 248 0.83 15.18 -36.98
C VAL A 248 0.14 13.97 -37.59
N THR A 249 0.58 13.64 -38.80
CA THR A 249 0.21 12.40 -39.49
C THR A 249 1.40 11.46 -39.45
N TRP A 250 1.18 10.25 -38.95
CA TRP A 250 2.16 9.15 -38.98
C TRP A 250 1.63 8.01 -39.82
N ASP A 251 2.51 7.37 -40.58
CA ASP A 251 2.22 6.06 -41.13
C ASP A 251 2.03 5.02 -39.99
N THR A 252 1.36 3.92 -40.29
CA THR A 252 1.09 2.85 -39.31
C THR A 252 2.35 2.35 -38.61
N ALA A 253 3.48 2.23 -39.30
CA ALA A 253 4.71 1.69 -38.70
C ALA A 253 5.29 2.66 -37.67
N ARG A 254 5.30 3.97 -37.96
CA ARG A 254 5.74 5.00 -37.03
C ARG A 254 4.80 5.12 -35.83
N TYR A 255 3.48 5.04 -36.05
CA TYR A 255 2.51 5.02 -34.97
C TYR A 255 2.70 3.80 -34.05
N GLN A 256 2.86 2.61 -34.61
CA GLN A 256 3.09 1.37 -33.85
C GLN A 256 4.39 1.41 -33.04
N ALA A 257 5.47 1.97 -33.62
CA ALA A 257 6.72 2.16 -32.91
C ALA A 257 6.56 3.09 -31.71
N TRP A 258 5.86 4.22 -31.87
CA TRP A 258 5.52 5.11 -30.77
C TRP A 258 4.62 4.44 -29.73
N ASN A 259 3.53 3.80 -30.16
CA ASN A 259 2.56 3.13 -29.28
C ASN A 259 3.24 2.03 -28.43
N THR A 260 4.19 1.29 -29.02
CA THR A 260 4.99 0.28 -28.31
C THR A 260 5.88 0.92 -27.24
N ALA A 261 6.59 2.00 -27.57
CA ALA A 261 7.44 2.71 -26.62
C ALA A 261 6.63 3.37 -25.49
N PHE A 262 5.48 3.95 -25.83
CA PHE A 262 4.55 4.59 -24.91
C PHE A 262 3.92 3.56 -23.96
N SER A 263 3.46 2.43 -24.50
CA SER A 263 2.94 1.29 -23.71
C SER A 263 4.01 0.68 -22.82
N GLY A 264 5.28 0.64 -23.26
CA GLY A 264 6.39 0.20 -22.40
C GLY A 264 6.60 1.07 -21.17
N GLN A 265 6.38 2.40 -21.26
CA GLN A 265 6.40 3.26 -20.07
C GLN A 265 5.17 3.04 -19.17
N LYS A 266 3.99 2.84 -19.77
CA LYS A 266 2.78 2.45 -19.05
C LYS A 266 3.01 1.16 -18.24
N ASP A 267 3.59 0.12 -18.85
CA ASP A 267 3.88 -1.15 -18.19
C ASP A 267 4.90 -0.97 -17.04
N ASN A 268 5.88 -0.09 -17.21
CA ASN A 268 6.79 0.26 -16.12
C ASN A 268 6.07 0.95 -14.95
N ILE A 269 5.06 1.80 -15.20
CA ILE A 269 4.22 2.38 -14.14
C ILE A 269 3.44 1.27 -13.43
N GLN A 270 2.87 0.33 -14.18
CA GLN A 270 2.15 -0.81 -13.62
C GLN A 270 3.05 -1.67 -12.71
N ASN A 271 4.29 -1.95 -13.14
CA ASN A 271 5.25 -2.74 -12.36
C ASN A 271 5.63 -2.08 -11.03
N ASP A 272 5.81 -0.76 -11.01
CA ASP A 272 6.09 -0.01 -9.78
C ASP A 272 4.91 -0.13 -8.80
N VAL A 273 3.67 0.06 -9.28
CA VAL A 273 2.46 -0.06 -8.45
C VAL A 273 2.27 -1.48 -7.96
N GLN A 274 2.46 -2.50 -8.81
CA GLN A 274 2.37 -3.90 -8.42
C GLN A 274 3.37 -4.24 -7.31
N THR A 275 4.62 -3.81 -7.44
CA THR A 275 5.66 -4.01 -6.41
C THR A 275 5.23 -3.40 -5.07
N LEU A 276 4.59 -2.23 -5.09
CA LEU A 276 4.12 -1.55 -3.88
C LEU A 276 2.89 -2.25 -3.27
N VAL A 277 2.00 -2.79 -4.10
CA VAL A 277 0.87 -3.62 -3.65
C VAL A 277 1.35 -4.92 -3.00
N GLU A 278 2.39 -5.56 -3.55
CA GLU A 278 3.01 -6.74 -2.94
C GLU A 278 3.59 -6.42 -1.55
N LYS A 279 4.31 -5.29 -1.42
CA LYS A 279 4.82 -4.80 -0.13
C LYS A 279 3.69 -4.52 0.87
N TYR A 280 2.58 -3.94 0.41
CA TYR A 280 1.39 -3.74 1.24
C TYR A 280 0.77 -5.07 1.70
N SER A 281 0.66 -6.07 0.82
CA SER A 281 0.18 -7.41 1.21
C SER A 281 1.11 -8.07 2.23
N HIS A 282 2.43 -7.92 2.07
CA HIS A 282 3.40 -8.35 3.07
C HIS A 282 3.19 -7.64 4.42
N GLN A 283 2.90 -6.34 4.43
CA GLN A 283 2.59 -5.62 5.66
C GLN A 283 1.30 -6.13 6.31
N ASN A 284 0.25 -6.40 5.54
CA ASN A 284 -0.99 -6.96 6.08
C ASN A 284 -0.75 -8.33 6.71
N SER A 285 0.08 -9.17 6.10
CA SER A 285 0.51 -10.44 6.68
C SER A 285 1.31 -10.25 7.97
N ASN A 286 2.20 -9.24 8.04
CA ASN A 286 2.92 -8.90 9.27
C ASN A 286 1.95 -8.44 10.38
N PHE A 287 0.93 -7.67 10.04
CA PHE A 287 -0.12 -7.27 10.97
C PHE A 287 -0.90 -8.49 11.50
N ASP A 288 -1.35 -9.40 10.64
CA ASP A 288 -2.07 -10.61 11.08
C ASP A 288 -1.24 -11.44 12.07
N ASN A 289 0.07 -11.55 11.81
CA ASN A 289 1.01 -12.26 12.66
C ASN A 289 1.26 -11.54 13.97
N LEU A 290 1.36 -10.20 13.95
CA LEU A 290 1.43 -9.42 15.18
C LEU A 290 0.22 -9.71 16.05
N VAL A 291 -0.98 -9.58 15.48
CA VAL A 291 -2.21 -9.74 16.26
C VAL A 291 -2.19 -11.11 16.94
N LYS A 292 -1.88 -12.18 16.21
CA LYS A 292 -1.69 -13.51 16.80
C LYS A 292 -0.72 -13.53 17.99
N VAL A 293 0.42 -12.86 17.88
CA VAL A 293 1.40 -12.78 18.96
C VAL A 293 0.87 -12.03 20.17
N LEU A 294 0.31 -10.82 20.00
CA LEU A 294 -0.14 -10.07 21.16
C LEU A 294 -1.29 -10.81 21.86
N SER A 295 -2.19 -11.48 21.12
CA SER A 295 -3.22 -12.34 21.73
C SER A 295 -2.61 -13.47 22.57
N GLY A 296 -1.58 -14.16 22.07
CA GLY A 296 -0.89 -15.20 22.83
C GLY A 296 -0.15 -14.66 24.05
N ALA A 297 0.54 -13.52 23.90
CA ALA A 297 1.27 -12.86 24.98
C ALA A 297 0.32 -12.39 26.09
N ILE A 298 -0.77 -11.74 25.74
CA ILE A 298 -1.82 -11.27 26.66
C ILE A 298 -2.43 -12.44 27.42
N SER A 299 -2.77 -13.54 26.75
CA SER A 299 -3.34 -14.68 27.46
C SER A 299 -2.34 -15.33 28.40
N THR A 300 -1.07 -15.44 28.00
CA THR A 300 -0.01 -15.96 28.86
C THR A 300 0.17 -15.10 30.11
N LEU A 301 0.19 -13.77 29.95
CA LEU A 301 0.24 -12.82 31.07
C LEU A 301 -0.99 -12.95 31.97
N THR A 302 -2.18 -13.13 31.37
CA THR A 302 -3.45 -13.30 32.11
C THR A 302 -3.44 -14.60 32.92
N ASP A 303 -3.00 -15.71 32.35
CA ASP A 303 -2.96 -17.00 33.04
C ASP A 303 -1.86 -17.05 34.11
N THR A 304 -0.74 -16.38 33.86
CA THR A 304 0.31 -16.16 34.87
C THR A 304 -0.22 -15.33 36.03
N ALA A 305 -0.90 -14.21 35.74
CA ALA A 305 -1.53 -13.38 36.77
C ALA A 305 -2.57 -14.17 37.58
N LYS A 306 -3.43 -14.97 36.93
CA LYS A 306 -4.37 -15.86 37.63
C LYS A 306 -3.64 -16.87 38.52
N SER A 307 -2.57 -17.49 38.03
CA SER A 307 -1.76 -18.45 38.81
C SER A 307 -1.12 -17.81 40.04
N TYR A 308 -0.62 -16.58 39.92
CA TYR A 308 -0.08 -15.81 41.05
C TYR A 308 -1.16 -15.30 42.03
N LEU A 309 -2.37 -15.02 41.52
CA LEU A 309 -3.50 -14.53 42.32
C LEU A 309 -4.32 -15.65 42.97
N GLN A 310 -4.07 -16.91 42.62
CA GLN A 310 -4.63 -18.05 43.36
C GLN A 310 -4.01 -18.12 44.76
N ILE A 311 -4.71 -18.15 45.90
CA ILE A 311 -6.15 -18.34 46.24
C ILE A 311 -6.95 -19.27 45.33
#